data_AF-A0A7C4M1Z8-F1
#
_entry.id   AF-A0A7C4M1Z8-F1
#
_cell.length_a   1.000
_cell.length_b   1.000
_cell.length_c   1.000
_cell.angle_alpha   90.00
_cell.angle_beta   90.00
_cell.angle_gamma   90.00
#
_symmetry.space_group_name_H-M   'P 1'
#
loop_
_entity.id
_entity.type
_entity.pdbx_description
1 polymer ?
#
loop_
_entity_poly.entity_id
_entity_poly.type
_entity_poly.pdbx_seq_one_letter_code
_entity_poly.pdbx_strand_id
1 'polypeptide(L)'
;MARFGFVINLERCVGCHTCTLVCRMWTYDKKEDCWNTVLEFNSHEEKRVVWMPYVCTQMREPACGETSNPPCVRNCPCSARIYGDLEDPTSPAGRLVAEGKAKPLLHETSRPRAYYFGRIPKDVENQLPKPSEVLPRKYIPLTQLPS
;
A
#
# COMPACT_ATOMS: atom_id res chain seq x y z
N MET A 1 19.66 -5.83 5.56
CA MET A 1 19.33 -5.26 4.23
C MET A 1 18.08 -4.46 4.40
N ALA A 2 18.04 -3.22 3.94
CA ALA A 2 16.88 -2.35 4.11
C ALA A 2 15.62 -2.98 3.50
N ARG A 3 14.48 -2.90 4.21
CA ARG A 3 13.21 -3.48 3.77
C ARG A 3 12.18 -2.39 3.57
N PHE A 4 12.28 -1.71 2.44
CA PHE A 4 11.33 -0.66 2.08
C PHE A 4 9.90 -1.18 1.90
N GLY A 5 8.94 -0.38 2.35
CA GLY A 5 7.53 -0.67 2.28
C GLY A 5 6.65 0.54 2.58
N PHE A 6 5.34 0.29 2.58
CA PHE A 6 4.32 1.30 2.77
C PHE A 6 3.60 1.11 4.11
N VAL A 7 3.31 2.23 4.76
CA VAL A 7 2.28 2.33 5.79
C VAL A 7 1.20 3.28 5.26
N ILE A 8 -0.05 2.86 5.31
CA ILE A 8 -1.20 3.57 4.75
C ILE A 8 -2.10 3.99 5.89
N ASN A 9 -2.20 5.28 6.12
CA ASN A 9 -3.09 5.87 7.12
C ASN A 9 -4.51 5.98 6.52
N LEU A 10 -5.39 5.08 6.96
CA LEU A 10 -6.79 5.01 6.53
C LEU A 10 -7.63 6.15 7.12
N GLU A 11 -7.23 6.74 8.24
CA GLU A 11 -7.92 7.90 8.83
C GLU A 11 -7.71 9.18 8.01
N ARG A 12 -6.58 9.26 7.28
CA ARG A 12 -6.28 10.37 6.37
C ARG A 12 -6.70 10.11 4.93
N CYS A 13 -6.97 8.87 4.56
CA CYS A 13 -7.29 8.52 3.18
C CYS A 13 -8.72 8.93 2.84
N VAL A 14 -8.89 9.87 1.90
CA VAL A 14 -10.20 10.33 1.43
C VAL A 14 -10.65 9.69 0.11
N GLY A 15 -9.88 8.71 -0.41
CA GLY A 15 -10.26 8.04 -1.65
C GLY A 15 -10.13 8.88 -2.92
N CYS A 16 -9.27 9.90 -2.96
CA CYS A 16 -9.13 10.78 -4.14
C CYS A 16 -8.54 10.12 -5.40
N HIS A 17 -8.09 8.86 -5.33
CA HIS A 17 -7.44 8.10 -6.41
C HIS A 17 -6.19 8.74 -7.05
N THR A 18 -5.69 9.89 -6.55
CA THR A 18 -4.47 10.53 -7.08
C THR A 18 -3.28 9.58 -7.09
N CYS A 19 -3.14 8.80 -6.03
CA CYS A 19 -2.09 7.80 -5.88
C CYS A 19 -2.14 6.68 -6.94
N THR A 20 -3.33 6.27 -7.38
CA THR A 20 -3.53 5.31 -8.48
C THR A 20 -3.13 5.95 -9.81
N LEU A 21 -3.62 7.15 -10.08
CA LEU A 21 -3.36 7.89 -11.32
C LEU A 21 -1.86 8.13 -11.53
N VAL A 22 -1.18 8.74 -10.56
CA VAL A 22 0.26 9.07 -10.69
C VAL A 22 1.13 7.82 -10.79
N CYS A 23 0.74 6.73 -10.13
CA CYS A 23 1.47 5.47 -10.20
C CYS A 23 1.33 4.86 -11.60
N ARG A 24 0.11 4.83 -12.14
CA ARG A 24 -0.15 4.30 -13.48
C ARG A 24 0.51 5.14 -14.56
N MET A 25 0.51 6.47 -14.43
CA MET A 25 1.21 7.35 -15.37
C MET A 25 2.71 7.07 -15.38
N TRP A 26 3.31 6.92 -14.20
CA TRP A 26 4.74 6.64 -14.09
C TRP A 26 5.09 5.26 -14.66
N THR A 27 4.30 4.23 -14.36
CA THR A 27 4.58 2.87 -14.85
C THR A 27 4.27 2.72 -16.34
N TYR A 28 3.29 3.48 -16.86
CA TYR A 28 3.04 3.57 -18.30
C TYR A 28 4.26 4.10 -19.07
N ASP A 29 4.89 5.18 -18.61
CA ASP A 29 6.13 5.72 -19.21
C ASP A 29 7.26 4.66 -19.25
N LYS A 30 7.33 3.82 -18.22
CA LYS A 30 8.32 2.73 -18.12
C LYS A 30 7.89 1.43 -18.80
N LYS A 31 6.72 1.40 -19.46
CA LYS A 31 6.14 0.18 -20.06
C LYS A 31 6.02 -0.96 -19.05
N GLU A 32 5.77 -0.62 -17.79
CA GLU A 32 5.54 -1.56 -16.70
C GLU A 32 4.05 -1.77 -16.46
N ASP A 33 3.69 -3.00 -16.10
CA ASP A 33 2.31 -3.41 -15.82
C ASP A 33 2.16 -3.64 -14.32
N CYS A 34 2.43 -2.58 -13.57
CA CYS A 34 2.27 -2.52 -12.13
C CYS A 34 1.68 -1.17 -11.74
N TRP A 35 0.69 -1.16 -10.86
CA TRP A 35 0.21 0.07 -10.22
C TRP A 35 -0.50 -0.28 -8.94
N ASN A 36 -0.74 0.73 -8.12
CA ASN A 36 -1.60 0.62 -6.94
C ASN A 36 -3.04 1.00 -7.33
N THR A 37 -4.02 0.50 -6.59
CA THR A 37 -5.42 0.90 -6.77
C THR A 37 -6.05 1.28 -5.43
N VAL A 38 -7.22 1.92 -5.46
CA VAL A 38 -8.01 2.21 -4.26
C VAL A 38 -9.39 1.62 -4.49
N LEU A 39 -9.84 0.80 -3.55
CA LEU A 39 -11.17 0.22 -3.55
C LEU A 39 -12.07 0.99 -2.60
N GLU A 40 -13.33 1.13 -3.00
CA GLU A 40 -14.39 1.71 -2.19
C GLU A 40 -15.19 0.60 -1.52
N PHE A 41 -15.41 0.71 -0.22
CA PHE A 41 -16.30 -0.17 0.53
C PHE A 41 -17.28 0.66 1.34
N ASN A 42 -18.52 0.21 1.39
CA ASN A 42 -19.54 0.81 2.24
C ASN A 42 -19.66 -0.05 3.51
N SER A 43 -19.30 0.51 4.66
CA SER A 43 -19.52 -0.16 5.95
C SER A 43 -20.95 0.09 6.39
N HIS A 44 -21.72 -1.00 6.53
CA HIS A 44 -23.05 -0.99 7.11
C HIS A 44 -22.99 -0.80 8.63
N GLU A 45 -21.97 -1.35 9.29
CA GLU A 45 -21.78 -1.25 10.74
C GLU A 45 -21.49 0.20 11.16
N GLU A 46 -20.55 0.85 10.47
CA GLU A 46 -20.11 2.21 10.80
C GLU A 46 -20.79 3.30 9.97
N LYS A 47 -21.69 2.93 9.05
CA LYS A 47 -22.45 3.83 8.16
C LYS A 47 -21.55 4.86 7.46
N ARG A 48 -20.38 4.41 7.00
CA ARG A 48 -19.40 5.25 6.32
C ARG A 48 -18.73 4.52 5.18
N VAL A 49 -18.19 5.30 4.25
CA VAL A 49 -17.32 4.79 3.20
C VAL A 49 -15.93 4.55 3.77
N VAL A 50 -15.34 3.42 3.39
CA VAL A 50 -13.96 3.03 3.70
C VAL A 50 -13.20 2.91 2.40
N TRP A 51 -12.17 3.71 2.26
CA TRP A 51 -11.27 3.67 1.11
C TRP A 51 -10.08 2.79 1.44
N MET A 52 -9.88 1.73 0.66
CA MET A 52 -8.79 0.76 0.86
C MET A 52 -7.78 0.85 -0.27
N PRO A 53 -6.63 1.52 -0.05
CA PRO A 53 -5.57 1.62 -1.04
C PRO A 53 -4.74 0.34 -1.08
N TYR A 54 -4.85 -0.45 -2.13
CA TYR A 54 -4.00 -1.60 -2.40
C TYR A 54 -2.74 -1.14 -3.12
N VAL A 55 -1.57 -1.33 -2.51
CA VAL A 55 -0.28 -0.88 -3.05
C VAL A 55 0.50 -2.01 -3.70
N CYS A 56 1.13 -1.72 -4.84
CA CYS A 56 2.11 -2.62 -5.44
C CYS A 56 3.36 -2.70 -4.55
N THR A 57 3.82 -3.92 -4.27
CA THR A 57 4.99 -4.17 -3.42
C THR A 57 6.26 -4.47 -4.22
N GLN A 58 6.24 -4.22 -5.54
CA GLN A 58 7.41 -4.28 -6.40
C GLN A 58 8.29 -3.07 -6.12
N MET A 59 9.20 -3.22 -5.15
CA MET A 59 10.19 -2.21 -4.77
C MET A 59 11.27 -2.13 -5.84
N ARG A 60 10.92 -1.53 -6.98
CA ARG A 60 11.81 -1.31 -8.12
C ARG A 60 12.21 0.14 -8.23
N GLU A 61 13.48 0.35 -8.53
CA GLU A 61 13.96 1.66 -8.93
C GLU A 61 13.43 2.08 -10.31
N PRO A 62 13.30 3.38 -10.59
CA PRO A 62 13.55 4.50 -9.67
C PRO A 62 12.32 4.98 -8.88
N ALA A 63 11.13 4.38 -9.05
CA ALA A 63 9.92 4.83 -8.36
C ALA A 63 9.85 4.41 -6.89
N CYS A 64 10.16 3.16 -6.58
CA CYS A 64 10.00 2.59 -5.26
C CYS A 64 11.35 2.06 -4.75
N GLY A 65 12.34 2.95 -4.76
CA GLY A 65 13.73 2.67 -4.38
C GLY A 65 14.14 3.32 -3.07
N GLU A 66 15.38 3.06 -2.67
CA GLU A 66 15.92 3.50 -1.36
C GLU A 66 16.16 5.01 -1.29
N THR A 67 16.36 5.64 -2.45
CA THR A 67 16.81 7.03 -2.58
C THR A 67 15.68 8.02 -2.90
N SER A 68 14.46 7.55 -3.17
CA SER A 68 13.36 8.44 -3.55
C SER A 68 11.99 7.97 -3.07
N ASN A 69 11.16 8.94 -2.67
CA ASN A 69 9.77 8.66 -2.31
C ASN A 69 8.95 8.33 -3.56
N PRO A 70 8.13 7.25 -3.52
CA PRO A 70 7.24 6.88 -4.61
C PRO A 70 6.35 8.02 -5.07
N PRO A 71 6.02 8.10 -6.38
CA PRO A 71 5.11 9.13 -6.90
C PRO A 71 3.78 9.12 -6.15
N CYS A 72 3.28 7.93 -5.79
CA CYS A 72 2.04 7.81 -5.02
C CYS A 72 2.11 8.38 -3.60
N VAL A 73 3.30 8.50 -3.01
CA VAL A 73 3.54 9.14 -1.70
C VAL A 73 3.69 10.63 -1.86
N ARG A 74 4.54 11.07 -2.81
CA ARG A 74 4.82 12.50 -3.07
C ARG A 74 3.59 13.28 -3.49
N ASN A 75 2.67 12.66 -4.22
CA ASN A 75 1.46 13.31 -4.75
C ASN A 75 0.20 13.02 -3.92
N CYS A 76 0.29 12.42 -2.73
CA CYS A 76 -0.87 12.22 -1.88
C CYS A 76 -1.26 13.55 -1.18
N PRO A 77 -2.40 14.17 -1.50
CA PRO A 77 -2.77 15.47 -0.92
C PRO A 77 -3.02 15.39 0.59
N CYS A 78 -3.40 14.22 1.09
CA CYS A 78 -3.70 14.00 2.51
C CYS A 78 -2.50 13.44 3.29
N SER A 79 -1.36 13.23 2.64
CA SER A 79 -0.18 12.55 3.23
C SER A 79 -0.56 11.23 3.93
N ALA A 80 -1.50 10.49 3.33
CA ALA A 80 -2.02 9.23 3.86
C ALA A 80 -1.04 8.07 3.61
N ARG A 81 -0.16 8.20 2.62
CA ARG A 81 0.84 7.17 2.29
C ARG A 81 2.18 7.55 2.89
N ILE A 82 2.76 6.62 3.63
CA ILE A 82 4.04 6.75 4.30
C ILE A 82 4.94 5.65 3.73
N TYR A 83 6.17 6.01 3.37
CA TYR A 83 7.12 5.10 2.77
C TYR A 83 8.46 5.22 3.49
N GLY A 84 9.18 4.10 3.55
CA GLY A 84 10.49 4.03 4.17
C GLY A 84 10.87 2.59 4.48
N ASP A 85 12.06 2.43 5.07
CA ASP A 85 12.50 1.13 5.58
C ASP A 85 11.60 0.70 6.74
N LEU A 86 11.04 -0.50 6.65
CA LEU A 86 10.17 -1.10 7.67
C LEU A 86 10.97 -1.76 8.80
N GLU A 87 12.27 -2.00 8.61
CA GLU A 87 13.16 -2.59 9.60
C GLU A 87 13.97 -1.54 10.38
N ASP A 88 13.91 -0.27 9.97
CA ASP A 88 14.52 0.86 10.67
C ASP A 88 13.48 1.63 11.51
N PRO A 89 13.54 1.58 12.86
CA PRO A 89 12.62 2.32 13.72
C PRO A 89 12.71 3.85 13.60
N THR A 90 13.78 4.38 13.01
CA THR A 90 13.95 5.82 12.78
C THR A 90 13.30 6.28 11.46
N SER A 91 13.03 5.35 10.54
CA SER A 91 12.29 5.60 9.31
C SER A 91 10.81 5.91 9.60
N PRO A 92 10.17 6.83 8.85
CA PRO A 92 8.77 7.18 9.05
C PRO A 92 7.80 5.99 9.04
N ALA A 93 8.04 5.02 8.14
CA ALA A 93 7.24 3.80 8.03
C ALA A 93 7.64 2.79 9.11
N GLY A 94 8.94 2.57 9.32
CA GLY A 94 9.45 1.59 10.29
C GLY A 94 9.07 1.92 11.72
N ARG A 95 9.02 3.21 12.09
CA ARG A 95 8.50 3.65 13.40
C ARG A 95 7.07 3.16 13.65
N LEU A 96 6.17 3.33 12.68
CA LEU A 96 4.75 2.95 12.85
C LEU A 96 4.55 1.44 12.92
N VAL A 97 5.40 0.68 12.23
CA VAL A 97 5.43 -0.78 12.32
C VAL A 97 6.01 -1.23 13.66
N ALA A 98 7.12 -0.64 14.11
CA ALA A 98 7.76 -0.96 15.39
C ALA A 98 6.86 -0.65 16.60
N GLU A 99 6.09 0.45 16.52
CA GLU A 99 5.09 0.81 17.54
C GLU A 99 3.84 -0.11 17.54
N GLY A 100 3.72 -1.05 16.59
CA GLY A 100 2.57 -1.96 16.47
C GLY A 100 1.26 -1.29 16.07
N LYS A 101 1.34 -0.03 15.60
CA LYS A 101 0.17 0.78 15.23
C LYS A 101 -0.35 0.43 13.83
N ALA A 102 0.53 0.01 12.93
CA ALA A 102 0.15 -0.40 11.59
C ALA A 102 0.18 -1.93 11.47
N LYS A 103 -0.86 -2.51 10.86
CA LYS A 103 -1.02 -3.97 10.69
C LYS A 103 -1.10 -4.34 9.21
N PRO A 104 -0.53 -5.48 8.79
CA PRO A 104 -0.75 -5.98 7.45
C PRO A 104 -2.18 -6.49 7.29
N LEU A 105 -2.65 -6.64 6.05
CA LEU A 105 -3.92 -7.31 5.80
C LEU A 105 -3.79 -8.82 6.04
N LEU A 106 -4.88 -9.45 6.48
CA LEU A 106 -4.91 -10.87 6.86
C LEU A 106 -4.44 -11.83 5.76
N HIS A 107 -4.64 -11.46 4.50
CA HIS A 107 -4.30 -12.26 3.33
C HIS A 107 -2.86 -12.03 2.83
N GLU A 108 -2.05 -11.22 3.52
CA GLU A 108 -0.64 -11.01 3.15
C GLU A 108 0.28 -12.13 3.66
N THR A 109 1.51 -12.16 3.15
CA THR A 109 2.52 -13.17 3.52
C THR A 109 3.09 -12.93 4.92
N SER A 110 3.91 -13.87 5.41
CA SER A 110 4.62 -13.72 6.69
C SER A 110 5.58 -12.53 6.77
N ARG A 111 5.91 -11.90 5.63
CA ARG A 111 6.83 -10.77 5.56
C ARG A 111 6.25 -9.63 4.68
N PRO A 112 5.13 -9.02 5.10
CA PRO A 112 4.38 -8.05 4.31
C PRO A 112 5.18 -6.76 4.11
N ARG A 113 4.93 -6.07 2.99
CA ARG A 113 5.52 -4.75 2.68
C ARG A 113 4.49 -3.63 2.66
N ALA A 114 3.22 -3.94 2.91
CA ALA A 114 2.15 -2.98 3.05
C ALA A 114 1.49 -3.16 4.42
N TYR A 115 1.35 -2.06 5.14
CA TYR A 115 0.71 -2.02 6.44
C TYR A 115 -0.33 -0.90 6.43
N TYR A 116 -1.37 -1.07 7.23
CA TYR A 116 -2.49 -0.17 7.33
C TYR A 116 -2.61 0.32 8.76
N PHE A 117 -2.73 1.62 8.91
CA PHE A 117 -2.94 2.31 10.18
C PHE A 117 -4.36 2.89 10.19
N GLY A 118 -5.06 2.71 11.30
CA GLY A 118 -6.45 3.13 11.48
C GLY A 118 -7.43 1.96 11.54
N ARG A 119 -8.70 2.28 11.79
CA ARG A 119 -9.76 1.29 11.98
C ARG A 119 -10.38 0.84 10.65
N ILE A 120 -10.30 -0.46 10.40
CA ILE A 120 -11.06 -1.16 9.36
C ILE A 120 -12.30 -1.78 10.03
N PRO A 121 -13.52 -1.43 9.60
CA PRO A 121 -14.74 -2.06 10.10
C PRO A 121 -14.76 -3.57 9.78
N LYS A 122 -15.33 -4.40 10.66
CA LYS A 122 -15.30 -5.86 10.50
C LYS A 122 -16.05 -6.33 9.26
N ASP A 123 -17.17 -5.68 8.95
CA ASP A 123 -17.96 -5.98 7.76
C ASP A 123 -17.19 -5.69 6.47
N VAL A 124 -16.36 -4.64 6.46
CA VAL A 124 -15.43 -4.34 5.35
C VAL A 124 -14.28 -5.33 5.32
N GLU A 125 -13.67 -5.63 6.46
CA GLU A 125 -12.54 -6.57 6.57
C GLU A 125 -12.88 -7.94 5.97
N ASN A 126 -14.09 -8.43 6.19
CA ASN A 126 -14.58 -9.70 5.65
C ASN A 126 -14.80 -9.70 4.12
N GLN A 127 -14.89 -8.51 3.50
CA GLN A 127 -15.11 -8.34 2.06
C GLN A 127 -13.81 -8.04 1.30
N LEU A 128 -12.69 -7.84 2.01
CA LEU A 128 -11.44 -7.45 1.38
C LEU A 128 -10.93 -8.56 0.44
N PRO A 129 -10.83 -8.31 -0.88
CA PRO A 129 -10.26 -9.26 -1.83
C PRO A 129 -8.78 -9.45 -1.58
N LYS A 130 -8.24 -10.59 -2.04
CA LYS A 130 -6.80 -10.82 -1.96
C LYS A 130 -6.09 -9.83 -2.89
N PRO A 131 -4.90 -9.35 -2.54
CA PRO A 131 -4.22 -8.36 -3.37
C PRO A 131 -3.84 -8.92 -4.75
N SER A 132 -3.66 -10.24 -4.88
CA SER A 132 -3.46 -10.94 -6.16
C SER A 132 -4.66 -10.86 -7.11
N GLU A 133 -5.86 -10.58 -6.59
CA GLU A 133 -7.10 -10.42 -7.37
C GLU A 133 -7.31 -8.97 -7.80
N VAL A 134 -6.69 -8.04 -7.09
CA VAL A 134 -6.88 -6.59 -7.25
C VAL A 134 -5.76 -5.94 -8.05
N LEU A 135 -4.53 -6.39 -7.81
CA LEU A 135 -3.33 -5.78 -8.36
C LEU A 135 -2.85 -6.58 -9.59
N PRO A 136 -2.33 -5.91 -10.63
CA PRO A 136 -1.90 -6.56 -11.86
C PRO A 136 -0.85 -7.65 -11.59
N ARG A 137 -0.83 -8.70 -12.43
CA ARG A 137 -0.14 -10.01 -12.23
C ARG A 137 1.31 -9.95 -11.76
N LYS A 138 2.05 -8.86 -12.01
CA LYS A 138 3.40 -8.68 -11.48
C LYS A 138 3.43 -8.53 -9.94
N TYR A 139 2.28 -8.43 -9.27
CA TYR A 139 2.10 -8.36 -7.81
C TYR A 139 2.61 -9.59 -7.04
N ILE A 140 2.93 -10.69 -7.74
CA ILE A 140 3.48 -11.89 -7.13
C ILE A 140 4.81 -11.53 -6.42
N PRO A 141 4.97 -11.81 -5.11
CA PRO A 141 6.24 -11.71 -4.41
C PRO A 141 7.34 -12.37 -5.24
N LEU A 142 8.56 -11.81 -5.27
CA LEU A 142 9.69 -12.44 -6.00
C LEU A 142 9.87 -13.94 -5.68
N THR A 143 9.49 -14.35 -4.46
CA THR A 143 9.51 -15.73 -3.96
C THR A 143 8.43 -16.66 -4.54
N GLN A 144 7.48 -16.14 -5.31
CA GLN A 144 6.36 -16.87 -5.91
C GLN A 144 6.36 -16.78 -7.45
N LEU A 145 7.36 -16.14 -8.06
CA LEU A 145 7.58 -16.20 -9.51
C LEU A 145 8.20 -17.57 -9.85
N PRO A 146 7.69 -18.31 -10.86
CA PRO A 146 8.40 -19.48 -11.36
C PRO A 146 9.78 -19.05 -11.87
N SER A 147 10.79 -19.87 -11.57
CA SER A 147 12.19 -19.71 -12.03
C SER A 147 12.28 -19.53 -13.54
#